data_AF-A0A3S3UTQ0-F1
#
_entry.id   AF-A0A3S3UTQ0-F1
#
_cell.length_a   1.000
_cell.length_b   1.000
_cell.length_c   1.000
_cell.angle_alpha   90.00
_cell.angle_beta   90.00
_cell.angle_gamma   90.00
#
_symmetry.space_group_name_H-M   'P 1'
#
loop_
_entity.id
_entity.type
_entity.pdbx_description
1 polymer ?
#
loop_
_entity_poly.entity_id
_entity_poly.type
_entity_poly.pdbx_seq_one_letter_code
_entity_poly.pdbx_strand_id
1 'polypeptide(L)' 'MTDIRFHKNDLPDLARYNVGAVAIDTETLGLNPHRDRLCVVQI' A
#
# COMPACT_ATOMS: atom_id res chain seq x y z
N MET A 1 9.44 -10.82 15.95
CA MET A 1 8.63 -9.58 15.87
C MET A 1 8.76 -9.09 14.44
N THR A 2 7.67 -9.08 13.68
CA THR A 2 7.67 -8.54 12.32
C THR A 2 7.85 -7.02 12.43
N ASP A 3 9.00 -6.54 11.98
CA ASP A 3 9.32 -5.12 11.95
C ASP A 3 8.43 -4.43 10.91
N ILE A 4 7.58 -3.50 11.34
CA ILE A 4 6.69 -2.75 10.45
C ILE A 4 7.44 -1.49 10.02
N ARG A 5 7.78 -1.41 8.73
CA ARG A 5 8.42 -0.22 8.17
C ARG A 5 7.39 0.86 7.90
N PHE A 6 7.48 1.98 8.63
CA PHE A 6 6.65 3.16 8.39
C PHE A 6 7.28 4.08 7.34
N HIS A 7 6.50 4.46 6.32
CA HIS A 7 6.89 5.43 5.29
C HIS A 7 6.18 6.75 5.59
N LYS A 8 6.93 7.86 5.66
CA LYS A 8 6.40 9.19 6.00
C LYS A 8 6.49 10.10 4.79
N ASN A 9 5.42 10.85 4.51
CA ASN A 9 5.28 11.77 3.38
C ASN A 9 5.41 11.09 2.00
N ASP A 10 5.05 9.81 1.90
CA ASP A 10 5.00 9.05 0.65
C ASP A 10 3.72 9.33 -0.16
N LEU A 11 2.65 9.75 0.52
CA LEU A 11 1.37 10.15 -0.07
C LEU A 11 1.15 11.67 0.00
N PRO A 12 0.43 12.25 -0.98
CA PRO A 12 -0.02 13.64 -0.92
C PRO A 12 -1.13 13.82 0.14
N ASP A 13 -1.57 15.06 0.34
CA ASP A 13 -2.69 15.36 1.23
C ASP A 13 -3.99 14.65 0.77
N LEU A 14 -4.38 13.63 1.55
CA LEU A 14 -5.54 12.78 1.27
C LEU A 14 -6.87 13.44 1.66
N ALA A 15 -6.89 14.58 2.36
CA ALA A 15 -8.13 15.27 2.73
C ALA A 15 -8.97 15.66 1.49
N ARG A 16 -8.32 15.79 0.33
CA ARG A 16 -8.97 16.09 -0.95
C ARG A 16 -9.94 15.02 -1.44
N TYR A 17 -9.75 13.77 -1.03
CA TYR A 17 -10.63 12.68 -1.48
C TYR A 17 -12.03 12.78 -0.83
N ASN A 18 -12.16 13.41 0.34
CA ASN A 18 -13.45 13.65 1.03
C ASN A 18 -14.41 12.45 1.02
N VAL A 19 -13.88 11.26 1.31
CA VAL A 19 -14.62 9.99 1.35
C VAL A 19 -14.45 9.32 2.71
N GLY A 20 -15.45 8.51 3.10
CA GLY A 20 -15.40 7.73 4.34
C GLY A 20 -14.57 6.44 4.24
N ALA A 21 -14.21 6.02 3.02
CA ALA A 21 -13.42 4.82 2.77
C ALA A 21 -12.64 4.95 1.45
N VAL A 22 -11.50 4.27 1.37
CA VAL A 22 -10.62 4.27 0.20
C VAL A 22 -10.29 2.81 -0.15
N ALA A 23 -10.40 2.47 -1.42
CA ALA A 23 -9.99 1.16 -1.91
C ALA A 23 -8.48 1.15 -2.10
N ILE A 24 -7.84 0.03 -1.76
CA ILE A 24 -6.42 -0.18 -1.93
C ILE A 24 -6.25 -1.43 -2.76
N ASP A 25 -5.41 -1.34 -3.79
CA ASP A 25 -5.00 -2.48 -4.59
C ASP A 25 -3.49 -2.69 -4.51
N THR A 26 -3.05 -3.94 -4.62
CA THR A 26 -1.64 -4.31 -4.45
C THR A 26 -1.21 -5.29 -5.52
N GLU A 27 -0.05 -5.04 -6.10
CA GLU A 27 0.55 -5.90 -7.13
C GLU A 27 1.80 -6.59 -6.59
N THR A 28 1.96 -7.88 -6.86
CA THR A 28 3.13 -8.69 -6.47
C THR A 28 3.91 -9.18 -7.68
N LEU A 29 5.19 -9.51 -7.50
CA LEU A 29 6.03 -10.03 -8.61
C LEU A 29 5.56 -11.39 -9.15
N GLY A 30 4.70 -12.08 -8.40
CA GLY A 30 4.16 -13.39 -8.76
C GLY A 30 2.97 -13.76 -7.88
N LEU A 31 2.41 -14.94 -8.12
CA LEU A 31 1.16 -15.39 -7.51
C LEU A 31 1.30 -15.99 -6.10
N ASN A 32 2.51 -16.03 -5.51
CA ASN A 32 2.73 -16.56 -4.17
C ASN A 32 3.12 -15.43 -3.19
N PRO A 33 2.18 -14.84 -2.43
CA PRO A 33 2.43 -13.68 -1.58
C PRO A 33 3.43 -13.92 -0.44
N HIS A 34 3.62 -15.17 -0.01
CA HIS A 34 4.58 -15.49 1.05
C HIS A 34 6.04 -15.50 0.55
N ARG A 35 6.23 -15.57 -0.77
CA ARG A 35 7.56 -15.59 -1.42
C ARG A 35 7.81 -14.32 -2.23
N ASP A 36 6.81 -13.88 -2.98
CA ASP A 36 6.93 -12.85 -4.00
C ASP A 36 6.78 -11.46 -3.38
N ARG A 37 7.67 -10.54 -3.76
CA ARG A 37 7.69 -9.18 -3.18
C ARG A 37 6.52 -8.35 -3.69
N LEU A 38 6.05 -7.45 -2.85
CA LEU A 38 5.17 -6.35 -3.22
C LEU A 38 5.89 -5.42 -4.21
N CYS A 39 5.25 -5.17 -5.35
CA CYS A 39 5.73 -4.30 -6.42
C CYS A 39 5.20 -2.88 -6.25
N VAL A 40 3.88 -2.78 -6.15
CA VAL A 40 3.14 -1.51 -6.21
C VAL A 40 1.98 -1.58 -5.22
N VAL A 41 1.69 -0.44 -4.59
CA VAL A 41 0.45 -0.18 -3.87
C VAL A 41 -0.23 0.99 -4.57
N GLN A 42 -1.53 0.86 -4.82
CA GLN A 42 -2.33 1.84 -5.54
C GLN A 42 -3.53 2.26 -4.69
N ILE A 43 -3.87 3.54 -4.80
CA ILE A 43 -4.93 4.23 -4.05
C ILE A 43 -5.79 4.98 -5.06
#